data_AF-A0A4C1VDE1-F1
#
_entry.id   AF-A0A4C1VDE1-F1
#
_cell.length_a   1.000
_cell.length_b   1.000
_cell.length_c   1.000
_cell.angle_alpha   90.00
_cell.angle_beta   90.00
_cell.angle_gamma   90.00
#
_symmetry.space_group_name_H-M   'P 1'
#
loop_
_entity.id
_entity.type
_entity.pdbx_description
1 polymer ?
#
loop_
_entity_poly.entity_id
_entity_poly.type
_entity_poly.pdbx_seq_one_letter_code
_entity_poly.pdbx_strand_id
1 'polypeptide(L)'
;MMSLSQPCKQFLKHCLFELQVTPCQELFKPLLTSHGVCCVFNSPYRMQNMKIVRDVNFHPRFPRRWGAFSGLTVLTDHAVHDALEHTLLNAGAIRVNSQELFN
;
A
#
# COMPACT_ATOMS: atom_id res chain seq x y z
N MET A 1 4.39 -20.40 -4.48
CA MET A 1 4.87 -19.98 -3.14
C MET A 1 3.79 -19.13 -2.51
N MET A 2 3.21 -19.56 -1.39
CA MET A 2 2.28 -18.76 -0.60
C MET A 2 3.07 -17.68 0.13
N SER A 3 2.67 -16.42 -0.02
CA SER A 3 3.18 -15.33 0.80
C SER A 3 2.61 -15.49 2.21
N LEU A 4 3.45 -15.55 3.25
CA LEU A 4 3.01 -15.49 4.65
C LEU A 4 2.36 -14.14 5.01
N SER A 5 2.56 -13.11 4.20
CA SER A 5 1.98 -11.79 4.42
C SER A 5 0.62 -11.64 3.76
N GLN A 6 -0.30 -10.97 4.45
CA GLN A 6 -1.63 -10.64 3.95
C GLN A 6 -1.52 -9.90 2.59
N PRO A 7 -2.15 -10.40 1.52
CA PRO A 7 -2.11 -9.74 0.22
C PRO A 7 -2.79 -8.36 0.25
N CYS A 8 -2.25 -7.39 -0.48
CA CYS A 8 -2.83 -6.04 -0.60
C CYS A 8 -4.30 -6.03 -1.03
N LYS A 9 -4.73 -6.97 -1.88
CA LYS A 9 -6.14 -7.09 -2.29
C LYS A 9 -7.08 -7.44 -1.13
N GLN A 10 -6.59 -8.14 -0.11
CA GLN A 10 -7.37 -8.48 1.07
C GLN A 10 -7.27 -7.39 2.14
N PHE A 11 -6.10 -6.76 2.26
CA PHE A 11 -5.84 -5.70 3.24
C PHE A 11 -6.52 -4.37 2.88
N LEU A 12 -6.51 -3.97 1.60
CA LEU A 12 -7.13 -2.73 1.12
C LEU A 12 -8.57 -2.99 0.67
N LYS A 13 -9.56 -2.48 1.42
CA LYS A 13 -10.98 -2.72 1.15
C LYS A 13 -11.61 -1.65 0.27
N HIS A 14 -11.21 -0.40 0.46
CA HIS A 14 -11.76 0.71 -0.29
C HIS A 14 -10.70 1.78 -0.51
N CYS A 15 -10.66 2.36 -1.72
CA CYS A 15 -9.73 3.42 -2.05
C CYS A 15 -10.44 4.54 -2.80
N LEU A 16 -10.14 5.76 -2.37
CA LEU A 16 -10.62 7.00 -2.97
C LEU A 16 -9.41 7.86 -3.26
N PHE A 17 -9.35 8.39 -4.47
CA PHE A 17 -8.36 9.39 -4.86
C PHE A 17 -9.08 10.54 -5.54
N GLU A 18 -8.90 11.76 -5.04
CA GLU A 18 -9.64 12.94 -5.51
C GLU A 18 -11.17 12.76 -5.49
N LEU A 19 -11.72 12.20 -4.41
CA LEU A 19 -13.14 11.84 -4.26
C LEU A 19 -13.66 10.80 -5.28
N GLN A 20 -12.81 10.21 -6.10
CA GLN A 20 -13.19 9.15 -7.04
C GLN A 20 -12.88 7.78 -6.47
N VAL A 21 -13.90 6.92 -6.42
CA VAL A 21 -13.73 5.51 -6.06
C VAL A 21 -12.88 4.86 -7.14
N THR A 22 -11.68 4.43 -6.77
CA THR A 22 -10.73 3.80 -7.69
C THR A 22 -10.38 2.42 -7.16
N PRO A 23 -10.31 1.37 -8.01
CA PRO A 23 -9.84 0.07 -7.57
C PRO A 23 -8.47 0.18 -6.89
N CYS A 24 -8.35 -0.35 -5.67
CA CYS A 24 -7.10 -0.25 -4.91
C CYS A 24 -5.90 -0.85 -5.65
N GLN A 25 -6.12 -1.85 -6.52
CA GLN A 25 -5.08 -2.49 -7.32
C GLN A 25 -4.51 -1.59 -8.42
N GLU A 26 -5.22 -0.53 -8.80
CA GLU A 26 -4.73 0.48 -9.76
C GLU A 26 -3.91 1.59 -9.10
N LEU A 27 -4.12 1.78 -7.79
CA LEU A 27 -3.45 2.80 -6.99
C LEU A 27 -2.23 2.25 -6.24
N PHE A 28 -2.33 1.01 -5.76
CA PHE A 28 -1.34 0.38 -4.90
C PHE A 28 -0.69 -0.82 -5.55
N LYS A 29 0.62 -0.97 -5.31
CA LYS A 29 1.41 -2.13 -5.71
C LYS A 29 2.06 -2.76 -4.48
N PRO A 30 2.21 -4.10 -4.44
CA PRO A 30 2.99 -4.74 -3.40
C PRO A 30 4.46 -4.36 -3.55
N LEU A 31 5.13 -4.10 -2.43
CA LEU A 31 6.56 -3.86 -2.35
C LEU A 31 7.12 -4.67 -1.18
N LEU A 32 8.22 -5.39 -1.41
CA LEU A 32 8.93 -6.10 -0.35
C LEU A 32 9.75 -5.10 0.47
N THR A 33 9.61 -5.16 1.80
CA THR A 33 10.33 -4.30 2.75
C THR A 33 10.90 -5.13 3.91
N SER A 34 11.66 -4.50 4.80
CA SER A 34 12.10 -5.12 6.06
C SER A 34 10.95 -5.49 7.02
N HIS A 35 9.74 -4.96 6.78
CA HIS A 35 8.53 -5.24 7.57
C HIS A 35 7.59 -6.24 6.89
N GLY A 36 8.07 -6.91 5.84
CA GLY A 36 7.24 -7.77 4.99
C GLY A 36 6.74 -7.04 3.75
N VAL A 37 5.64 -7.52 3.17
CA VAL A 37 5.04 -6.93 1.97
C VAL A 37 4.15 -5.75 2.37
N CYS A 38 4.51 -4.56 1.89
CA CYS A 38 3.73 -3.34 2.06
C CYS A 38 2.95 -3.02 0.78
N CYS A 39 1.83 -2.32 0.92
CA CYS A 39 1.08 -1.77 -0.21
C CYS A 39 1.50 -0.32 -0.42
N VAL A 40 2.11 -0.03 -1.56
CA VAL A 40 2.72 1.27 -1.83
C VAL A 40 1.93 2.03 -2.90
N PHE A 41 1.54 3.25 -2.58
CA PHE A 41 0.94 4.21 -3.49
C PHE A 41 2.02 5.09 -4.12
N ASN A 42 1.82 5.46 -5.39
CA ASN A 42 2.62 6.45 -6.10
C ASN A 42 4.15 6.17 -6.08
N SER A 43 4.54 4.92 -6.32
CA SER A 43 5.95 4.51 -6.37
C SER A 43 6.36 3.97 -7.75
N PRO A 44 7.56 4.33 -8.24
CA PRO A 44 8.13 3.74 -9.45
C PRO A 44 8.66 2.33 -9.21
N TYR A 45 8.51 1.76 -8.02
CA TYR A 45 8.97 0.42 -7.69
C TYR A 45 7.80 -0.51 -7.43
N ARG A 46 7.98 -1.78 -7.79
CA ARG A 46 7.03 -2.85 -7.50
C ARG A 46 7.74 -4.15 -7.21
N MET A 47 7.07 -5.04 -6.50
CA MET A 47 7.51 -6.40 -6.30
C MET A 47 7.18 -7.27 -7.53
N GLN A 48 8.16 -8.00 -8.05
CA GLN A 48 7.99 -9.06 -9.04
C GLN A 48 8.87 -10.24 -8.66
N ASN A 49 8.28 -11.42 -8.48
CA ASN A 49 9.00 -12.65 -8.09
C ASN A 49 9.96 -12.43 -6.89
N MET A 50 9.44 -11.85 -5.80
CA MET A 50 10.20 -11.52 -4.58
C MET A 50 11.35 -10.52 -4.76
N LYS A 51 11.43 -9.83 -5.89
CA LYS A 51 12.43 -8.78 -6.15
C LYS A 51 11.77 -7.43 -6.34
N ILE A 52 12.46 -6.38 -5.90
CA ILE A 52 12.06 -5.00 -6.19
C ILE A 52 12.54 -4.67 -7.59
N VAL A 53 11.62 -4.30 -8.47
CA VAL A 53 11.90 -3.87 -9.84
C VAL A 53 11.32 -2.49 -10.08
N ARG A 54 11.98 -1.71 -10.93
CA ARG A 54 11.45 -0.43 -11.41
C ARG A 54 10.33 -0.68 -12.41
N ASP A 55 9.23 0.04 -12.24
CA ASP A 55 8.12 0.07 -13.17
C ASP A 55 8.37 1.16 -14.22
N VAL A 56 8.60 0.71 -15.46
CA VAL A 56 8.87 1.59 -16.61
C VAL A 56 7.65 2.41 -17.03
N ASN A 57 6.44 1.96 -16.72
CA ASN A 57 5.19 2.64 -17.05
C ASN A 57 4.63 3.42 -15.85
N PHE A 58 5.51 3.79 -14.91
CA PHE A 58 5.11 4.56 -13.75
C PHE A 58 4.78 6.00 -14.14
N HIS A 59 3.54 6.39 -13.89
CA HIS A 59 3.09 7.78 -13.96
C HIS A 59 2.74 8.25 -12.56
N PRO A 60 3.42 9.29 -12.04
CA PRO A 60 3.13 9.79 -10.71
C PRO A 60 1.74 10.42 -10.67
N ARG A 61 1.04 10.22 -9.56
CA ARG A 61 -0.29 10.76 -9.30
C ARG A 61 -0.20 11.88 -8.29
N PHE A 62 -0.71 13.05 -8.68
CA PHE A 62 -0.78 14.23 -7.82
C PHE A 62 -2.22 14.69 -7.70
N PRO A 63 -2.67 15.14 -6.52
CA PRO A 63 -3.99 15.74 -6.37
C PRO A 63 -4.04 17.06 -7.14
N ARG A 64 -5.12 17.31 -7.87
CA ARG A 64 -5.38 18.55 -8.63
C ARG A 64 -5.73 19.72 -7.72
N ARG A 65 -6.24 19.42 -6.52
CA ARG A 65 -6.70 20.41 -5.54
C ARG A 65 -6.11 20.09 -4.18
N TRP A 66 -6.01 21.12 -3.36
CA TRP A 66 -5.61 21.00 -1.96
C TRP A 66 -6.84 20.74 -1.09
N GLY A 67 -6.64 20.13 0.07
CA GLY A 67 -7.70 19.86 1.04
C GLY A 67 -7.87 18.38 1.38
N ALA A 68 -8.48 18.11 2.53
CA ALA A 68 -8.59 16.76 3.10
C ALA A 68 -9.31 15.76 2.19
N PHE A 69 -10.23 16.25 1.34
CA PHE A 69 -11.02 15.43 0.44
C PHE A 69 -10.37 15.20 -0.93
N SER A 70 -9.39 16.02 -1.29
CA SER A 70 -8.71 15.96 -2.59
C SER A 70 -7.55 14.97 -2.59
N GLY A 71 -7.21 14.39 -1.44
CA GLY A 71 -6.09 13.46 -1.27
C GLY A 71 -6.46 11.99 -1.50
N LEU A 72 -5.67 11.11 -0.88
CA LEU A 72 -5.87 9.67 -0.86
C LEU A 72 -6.59 9.27 0.43
N THR A 73 -7.73 8.59 0.30
CA THR A 73 -8.43 7.96 1.44
C THR A 73 -8.47 6.45 1.21
N VAL A 74 -8.13 5.68 2.24
CA VAL A 74 -8.03 4.22 2.16
C VAL A 74 -8.68 3.60 3.38
N LEU A 75 -9.60 2.67 3.14
CA LEU A 75 -10.10 1.76 4.17
C LEU A 75 -9.28 0.48 4.13
N THR A 76 -8.75 0.11 5.29
CA THR A 76 -7.90 -1.06 5.46
C THR A 76 -8.51 -2.01 6.48
N ASP A 77 -8.18 -3.29 6.36
CA ASP A 77 -8.67 -4.36 7.21
C ASP A 77 -7.53 -5.36 7.45
N HIS A 78 -6.94 -5.25 8.62
CA HIS A 78 -5.86 -6.12 9.05
C HIS A 78 -6.43 -7.43 9.60
N ALA A 79 -6.02 -8.56 9.05
CA ALA A 79 -6.45 -9.88 9.50
C ALA A 79 -5.73 -10.28 10.80
N VAL A 80 -6.13 -9.68 11.93
CA VAL A 80 -5.47 -9.89 13.24
C VAL A 80 -5.47 -11.36 13.68
N HIS A 81 -6.47 -12.15 13.28
CA HIS A 81 -6.57 -13.58 13.60
C HIS A 81 -5.57 -14.46 12.85
N ASP A 82 -5.05 -13.98 11.71
CA ASP A 82 -4.02 -14.66 10.94
C ASP A 82 -2.60 -14.24 11.37
N ALA A 83 -2.49 -13.36 12.38
CA ALA A 83 -1.21 -12.93 12.90
C ALA A 83 -0.56 -14.04 13.75
N LEU A 84 0.76 -14.17 13.64
CA LEU A 84 1.51 -15.06 14.51
C LEU A 84 1.42 -14.57 15.96
N GLU A 85 1.17 -15.50 16.88
CA GLU A 85 1.08 -15.19 18.30
C GLU A 85 2.39 -14.55 18.80
N HIS A 86 2.26 -13.56 19.69
CA HIS A 86 3.37 -12.81 20.27
C HIS A 86 4.25 -12.01 19.28
N THR A 87 3.88 -11.91 17.99
CA THR A 87 4.59 -11.05 17.02
C THR A 87 3.86 -9.76 16.69
N LEU A 88 2.63 -9.58 17.18
CA LEU A 88 1.87 -8.35 16.97
C LEU A 88 2.57 -7.17 17.65
N LEU A 89 3.06 -6.23 16.85
CA LEU A 89 3.61 -4.97 17.32
C LEU A 89 2.50 -3.92 17.38
N ASN A 90 2.62 -2.97 18.32
CA ASN A 90 1.72 -1.81 18.43
C ASN A 90 0.22 -2.16 18.43
N ALA A 91 -0.16 -3.27 19.08
CA ALA A 91 -1.54 -3.76 19.12
C ALA A 91 -2.19 -3.97 17.73
N GLY A 92 -1.38 -4.25 16.70
CA GLY A 92 -1.87 -4.42 15.32
C GLY A 92 -2.16 -3.10 14.60
N ALA A 93 -1.67 -1.97 15.12
CA ALA A 93 -1.78 -0.68 14.45
C ALA A 93 -1.16 -0.72 13.05
N ILE A 94 -1.83 -0.10 12.09
CA ILE A 94 -1.37 -0.01 10.71
C ILE A 94 -0.23 0.99 10.62
N ARG A 95 0.88 0.55 10.02
CA ARG A 95 2.02 1.41 9.78
C ARG A 95 1.86 2.14 8.45
N VAL A 96 1.92 3.46 8.50
CA VAL A 96 1.94 4.33 7.33
C VAL A 96 3.28 5.03 7.27
N ASN A 97 3.90 5.04 6.09
CA ASN A 97 5.14 5.78 5.84
C ASN A 97 4.98 6.62 4.57
N SER A 98 5.34 7.89 4.65
CA SER A 98 5.41 8.81 3.52
C SER A 98 6.87 9.17 3.29
N GLN A 99 7.39 8.88 2.10
CA GLN A 99 8.72 9.27 1.70
C GLN A 99 8.62 10.13 0.45
N GLU A 100 9.30 11.27 0.45
CA GLU A 100 9.47 12.08 -0.74
C GLU A 100 10.51 11.42 -1.65
N LEU A 101 10.12 11.17 -2.90
CA LEU A 101 11.02 10.74 -3.96
C LEU A 101 11.70 12.00 -4.51
N PHE A 102 12.66 12.57 -3.77
CA PHE A 102 13.54 13.59 -4.32
C PHE A 102 14.53 12.96 -5.30
N ASN A 103 14.68 13.59 -6.47
CA ASN A 103 15.78 13.36 -7.40
C ASN A 103 17.11 13.85 -6.81
#